data_AF-A0A950B9Q8-F1
#
_entry.id   AF-A0A950B9Q8-F1
#
_cell.length_a   1.000
_cell.length_b   1.000
_cell.length_c   1.000
_cell.angle_alpha   90.00
_cell.angle_beta   90.00
_cell.angle_gamma   90.00
#
_symmetry.space_group_name_H-M   'P 1'
#
loop_
_entity.id
_entity.type
_entity.pdbx_description
1 polymer ?
#
loop_
_entity_poly.entity_id
_entity_poly.type
_entity_poly.pdbx_seq_one_letter_code
_entity_poly.pdbx_strand_id
1 'polypeptide(L)'
;MTHESTPGRSTDKLREFAASRPLTLGVELELQLVNTHHYDMTPYAPDMLALLKNAKVPGSIVPEVTSSMIEISTGICEDAEDAYGQLAVTRDALVKAADRLNIALAGGGTHPFQQWHQQRIYDKPRFKELTALYGYLTKQFTVFGQHVHLGCP
;
A
#
# COMPACT_ATOMS: atom_id res chain seq x y z
N MET A 1 42.70 27.78 12.14
CA MET A 1 41.41 27.34 12.73
C MET A 1 40.34 27.80 11.76
N THR A 2 40.10 26.96 10.75
CA THR A 2 38.90 26.10 10.58
C THR A 2 37.83 26.85 9.79
N HIS A 3 37.96 26.74 8.46
CA HIS A 3 36.86 26.93 7.53
C HIS A 3 35.80 25.87 7.83
N GLU A 4 34.63 26.30 8.30
CA GLU A 4 33.44 25.45 8.37
C GLU A 4 33.04 25.03 6.96
N SER A 5 32.98 23.71 6.77
CA SER A 5 32.56 23.06 5.55
C SER A 5 31.05 23.04 5.53
N THR A 6 30.44 23.76 4.58
CA THR A 6 29.01 23.67 4.28
C THR A 6 28.66 22.21 3.93
N PRO A 7 27.63 21.59 4.53
CA PRO A 7 27.25 20.22 4.21
C PRO A 7 26.80 20.15 2.75
N GLY A 8 27.44 19.25 2.00
CA GLY A 8 27.20 19.04 0.57
C GLY A 8 25.74 18.68 0.30
N ARG A 9 25.08 19.50 -0.51
CA ARG A 9 23.80 19.20 -1.12
C ARG A 9 24.01 17.97 -2.02
N SER A 10 23.39 16.84 -1.68
CA SER A 10 23.36 15.67 -2.57
C SER A 10 22.87 16.12 -3.94
N THR A 11 23.74 16.09 -4.94
CA THR A 11 23.36 16.23 -6.35
C THR A 11 22.85 14.87 -6.81
N ASP A 12 21.73 14.42 -6.26
CA ASP A 12 21.02 13.26 -6.81
C ASP A 12 20.54 13.67 -8.20
N LYS A 13 21.27 13.24 -9.23
CA LYS A 13 20.83 13.38 -10.61
C LYS A 13 19.50 12.63 -10.73
N LEU A 14 18.48 13.31 -11.27
CA LEU A 14 17.25 12.65 -11.66
C LEU A 14 17.59 11.45 -12.54
N ARG A 15 17.00 10.30 -12.22
CA ARG A 15 17.20 9.08 -13.01
C ARG A 15 16.66 9.30 -14.42
N GLU A 16 17.31 8.67 -15.40
CA GLU A 16 16.79 8.62 -16.76
C GLU A 16 15.43 7.91 -16.78
N PHE A 17 14.54 8.35 -17.67
CA PHE A 17 13.23 7.75 -17.83
C PHE A 17 13.38 6.33 -18.36
N ALA A 18 12.78 5.35 -17.68
CA ALA A 18 12.90 3.95 -18.04
C ALA A 18 11.97 3.62 -19.23
N ALA A 19 12.56 3.22 -20.35
CA ALA A 19 11.81 2.75 -21.51
C ALA A 19 11.00 1.51 -21.15
N SER A 20 9.69 1.56 -21.42
CA SER A 20 8.75 0.46 -21.21
C SER A 20 8.06 0.10 -22.51
N ARG A 21 7.58 -1.14 -22.61
CA ARG A 21 6.75 -1.52 -23.75
C ARG A 21 5.45 -0.66 -23.73
N PRO A 22 5.05 -0.05 -24.85
CA PRO A 22 3.90 0.86 -24.85
C PRO A 22 2.61 0.17 -24.42
N LEU A 23 1.78 0.89 -23.64
CA LEU A 23 0.42 0.52 -23.26
C LEU A 23 0.28 -0.71 -22.36
N THR A 24 1.38 -1.28 -21.86
CA THR A 24 1.29 -2.21 -20.72
C THR A 24 0.75 -1.50 -19.49
N LEU A 25 0.18 -2.25 -18.55
CA LEU A 25 -0.35 -1.66 -17.32
C LEU A 25 -0.02 -2.42 -16.04
N GLY A 26 0.11 -1.69 -14.94
CA GLY A 26 0.16 -2.23 -13.59
C GLY A 26 -0.94 -1.58 -12.75
N VAL A 27 -1.64 -2.36 -11.93
CA VAL A 27 -2.71 -1.86 -11.06
C VAL A 27 -2.33 -2.07 -9.60
N GLU A 28 -2.51 -1.03 -8.79
CA GLU A 28 -2.38 -1.07 -7.34
C GLU A 28 -3.74 -0.75 -6.71
N LEU A 29 -4.08 -1.46 -5.64
CA LEU A 29 -5.29 -1.23 -4.84
C LEU A 29 -4.91 -1.18 -3.37
N GLU A 30 -5.26 -0.07 -2.72
CA GLU A 30 -5.22 0.06 -1.27
C GLU A 30 -6.56 -0.43 -0.70
N LEU A 31 -6.49 -1.43 0.18
CA LEU A 31 -7.66 -2.08 0.75
C LEU A 31 -7.73 -1.85 2.25
N GLN A 32 -8.96 -1.67 2.74
CA GLN A 32 -9.28 -1.49 4.15
C GLN A 32 -9.39 -2.85 4.83
N LEU A 33 -8.75 -3.01 5.99
CA LEU A 33 -8.96 -4.15 6.89
C LEU A 33 -10.01 -3.77 7.92
N VAL A 34 -11.14 -4.48 7.92
CA VAL A 34 -12.29 -4.17 8.78
C VAL A 34 -12.65 -5.34 9.69
N ASN A 35 -13.10 -5.02 10.91
CA ASN A 35 -13.62 -6.00 11.84
C ASN A 35 -15.00 -6.53 11.38
N THR A 36 -15.26 -7.84 11.47
CA THR A 36 -16.52 -8.44 10.99
C THR A 36 -17.72 -8.22 11.92
N HIS A 37 -17.51 -7.78 13.16
CA HIS A 37 -18.58 -7.51 14.13
C HIS A 37 -19.14 -6.09 14.01
N HIS A 38 -18.27 -5.09 13.86
CA HIS A 38 -18.65 -3.67 13.86
C HIS A 38 -18.23 -2.90 12.60
N TYR A 39 -17.55 -3.56 11.66
CA TYR A 39 -17.12 -2.98 10.38
C TYR A 39 -16.26 -1.72 10.49
N ASP A 40 -15.59 -1.50 11.62
CA ASP A 40 -14.59 -0.43 11.74
C ASP A 40 -13.20 -0.97 11.39
N MET A 41 -12.31 -0.06 11.02
CA MET A 41 -10.95 -0.38 10.62
C MET A 41 -10.15 -1.01 11.76
N THR A 42 -9.37 -2.04 11.44
CA THR A 42 -8.69 -2.85 12.44
C THR A 42 -7.22 -3.12 12.07
N PRO A 43 -6.26 -3.00 13.02
CA PRO A 43 -4.84 -2.91 12.70
C PRO A 43 -4.16 -4.28 12.49
N TYR A 44 -4.68 -5.09 11.56
CA TYR A 44 -4.23 -6.48 11.32
C TYR A 44 -3.25 -6.66 10.14
N ALA A 45 -2.75 -5.58 9.53
CA ALA A 45 -1.83 -5.68 8.40
C ALA A 45 -0.57 -6.52 8.71
N PRO A 46 0.10 -6.39 9.88
CA PRO A 46 1.26 -7.23 10.20
C PRO A 46 0.92 -8.73 10.24
N ASP A 47 -0.19 -9.10 10.86
CA ASP A 47 -0.64 -10.49 10.98
C ASP A 47 -1.05 -11.07 9.62
N MET A 48 -1.76 -10.28 8.81
CA MET A 48 -2.15 -10.66 7.45
C MET A 48 -0.90 -10.92 6.57
N LEU A 49 0.09 -10.03 6.62
CA LEU A 49 1.35 -10.19 5.89
C LEU A 49 2.15 -11.40 6.37
N ALA A 50 2.13 -11.69 7.68
CA ALA A 50 2.76 -12.89 8.21
C ALA A 50 2.11 -14.18 7.68
N LEU A 51 0.78 -14.22 7.58
CA LEU A 51 0.05 -15.34 6.98
C LEU A 51 0.33 -15.50 5.48
N LEU A 52 0.53 -14.40 4.77
CA LEU A 52 0.73 -14.36 3.33
C LEU A 52 2.20 -14.41 2.89
N LYS A 53 3.15 -14.50 3.83
CA LYS A 53 4.60 -14.47 3.55
C LYS A 53 5.05 -15.44 2.44
N ASN A 54 4.39 -16.59 2.33
CA ASN A 54 4.71 -17.63 1.34
C ASN A 54 3.63 -17.78 0.25
N ALA A 55 2.66 -16.86 0.19
CA ALA A 55 1.62 -16.88 -0.83
C ALA A 55 2.25 -16.62 -2.20
N LYS A 56 1.89 -17.45 -3.19
CA LYS A 56 2.29 -17.24 -4.58
C LYS A 56 1.24 -16.40 -5.26
N VAL A 57 1.52 -15.11 -5.39
CA VAL A 57 0.67 -14.15 -6.11
C VAL A 57 1.47 -13.53 -7.27
N PRO A 58 0.81 -13.09 -8.35
CA PRO A 58 1.49 -12.57 -9.54
C PRO A 58 2.27 -11.26 -9.31
N GLY A 59 1.77 -10.40 -8.42
CA GLY A 59 2.43 -9.15 -8.04
C GLY A 59 2.88 -9.15 -6.59
N SER A 60 2.55 -8.09 -5.84
CA SER A 60 2.98 -7.96 -4.45
C SER A 60 1.84 -7.57 -3.50
N ILE A 61 2.05 -7.89 -2.23
CA ILE A 61 1.17 -7.52 -1.12
C ILE A 61 2.07 -6.85 -0.09
N VAL A 62 1.83 -5.58 0.19
CA VAL A 62 2.70 -4.76 1.04
C VAL A 62 1.89 -3.98 2.06
N PRO A 63 2.46 -3.64 3.23
CA PRO A 63 1.78 -2.75 4.16
C PRO A 63 1.88 -1.31 3.69
N GLU A 64 0.85 -0.54 4.02
CA GLU A 64 0.77 0.89 3.74
C GLU A 64 0.90 1.72 5.03
N VAL A 65 0.68 3.04 4.95
CA VAL A 65 0.92 4.00 6.04
C VAL A 65 0.21 3.64 7.36
N THR A 66 -0.97 3.03 7.31
CA THR A 66 -1.69 2.57 8.51
C THR A 66 -1.68 1.05 8.65
N SER A 67 -1.70 0.56 9.89
CA SER A 67 -1.77 -0.89 10.19
C SER A 67 -3.10 -1.53 9.83
N SER A 68 -4.09 -0.73 9.41
CA SER A 68 -5.42 -1.16 9.01
C SER A 68 -5.60 -1.15 7.49
N MET A 69 -4.51 -0.99 6.74
CA MET A 69 -4.49 -0.90 5.30
C MET A 69 -3.46 -1.87 4.73
N ILE A 70 -3.80 -2.47 3.59
CA ILE A 70 -2.87 -3.27 2.81
C ILE A 70 -2.93 -2.82 1.35
N GLU A 71 -1.79 -2.73 0.70
CA GLU A 71 -1.71 -2.45 -0.72
C GLU A 71 -1.43 -3.76 -1.46
N ILE A 72 -2.16 -3.99 -2.55
CA ILE A 72 -1.87 -5.05 -3.51
C ILE A 72 -1.55 -4.46 -4.86
N SER A 73 -0.67 -5.13 -5.59
CA SER A 73 -0.27 -4.75 -6.94
C SER A 73 -0.27 -5.97 -7.86
N THR A 74 -0.52 -5.73 -9.16
CA THR A 74 -0.28 -6.72 -10.22
C THR A 74 1.20 -6.76 -10.62
N GLY A 75 1.57 -7.74 -11.44
CA GLY A 75 2.74 -7.60 -12.30
C GLY A 75 2.49 -6.60 -13.44
N ILE A 76 3.36 -6.62 -14.45
CA ILE A 76 3.11 -5.91 -15.71
C ILE A 76 2.11 -6.75 -16.52
N CYS A 77 0.97 -6.14 -16.85
CA CYS A 77 -0.13 -6.77 -17.57
C CYS A 77 -0.22 -6.25 -19.01
N GLU A 78 -0.70 -7.11 -19.90
CA GLU A 78 -0.93 -6.77 -21.31
C GLU A 78 -2.20 -5.94 -21.52
N ASP A 79 -3.24 -6.26 -20.76
CA ASP A 79 -4.56 -5.66 -20.86
C ASP A 79 -5.32 -5.75 -19.52
N ALA A 80 -6.56 -5.26 -19.52
CA ALA A 80 -7.39 -5.22 -18.32
C ALA A 80 -7.86 -6.61 -17.87
N GLU A 81 -7.99 -7.60 -18.76
CA GLU A 81 -8.40 -8.96 -18.41
C GLU A 81 -7.26 -9.69 -17.69
N ASP A 82 -6.03 -9.52 -18.16
CA ASP A 82 -4.82 -10.01 -17.47
C ASP A 82 -4.71 -9.40 -16.07
N ALA A 83 -4.85 -8.08 -15.95
CA ALA A 83 -4.85 -7.40 -14.64
C ALA A 83 -5.95 -7.92 -13.71
N TYR A 84 -7.17 -8.09 -14.22
CA TYR A 84 -8.27 -8.66 -13.44
C TYR A 84 -7.96 -10.09 -12.97
N GLY A 85 -7.41 -10.94 -13.85
CA GLY A 85 -7.01 -12.30 -13.52
C GLY A 85 -5.97 -12.34 -12.40
N GLN A 86 -4.96 -11.48 -12.48
CA GLN A 86 -3.92 -11.39 -11.43
C GLN A 86 -4.49 -10.88 -10.10
N LEU A 87 -5.34 -9.85 -10.12
CA LEU A 87 -6.02 -9.33 -8.93
C LEU A 87 -6.94 -10.37 -8.31
N ALA A 88 -7.62 -11.20 -9.11
CA ALA A 88 -8.48 -12.27 -8.61
C ALA A 88 -7.69 -13.33 -7.81
N VAL A 89 -6.50 -13.73 -8.29
CA VAL A 89 -5.61 -14.65 -7.56
C VAL A 89 -5.17 -14.05 -6.22
N THR A 90 -4.76 -12.77 -6.23
CA THR A 90 -4.35 -12.06 -5.02
C THR A 90 -5.51 -11.90 -4.03
N ARG A 91 -6.71 -11.52 -4.51
CA ARG A 91 -7.93 -11.44 -3.72
C ARG A 91 -8.24 -12.76 -3.02
N ASP A 92 -8.19 -13.88 -3.73
CA ASP A 92 -8.51 -15.18 -3.15
C ASP A 92 -7.53 -15.59 -2.04
N ALA A 93 -6.25 -15.22 -2.18
CA ALA A 93 -5.27 -15.39 -1.11
C ALA A 93 -5.58 -14.50 0.10
N LEU A 94 -5.90 -13.22 -0.13
CA LEU A 94 -6.25 -12.26 0.91
C LEU A 94 -7.50 -12.70 1.69
N VAL A 95 -8.58 -13.09 1.01
CA VAL A 95 -9.84 -13.53 1.64
C VAL A 95 -9.59 -14.73 2.55
N LYS A 96 -8.85 -15.74 2.08
CA LYS A 96 -8.48 -16.90 2.90
C LYS A 96 -7.65 -16.52 4.14
N ALA A 97 -6.78 -15.52 4.03
CA ALA A 97 -6.03 -15.01 5.17
C ALA A 97 -6.92 -14.22 6.14
N ALA A 98 -7.83 -13.41 5.62
CA ALA A 98 -8.79 -12.62 6.39
C ALA A 98 -9.73 -13.52 7.22
N ASP A 99 -10.22 -14.62 6.64
CA ASP A 99 -11.03 -15.62 7.34
C ASP A 99 -10.32 -16.17 8.59
N ARG A 100 -9.02 -16.43 8.50
CA ARG A 100 -8.21 -16.93 9.63
C ARG A 100 -8.02 -15.89 10.73
N LEU A 101 -8.12 -14.61 10.40
CA LEU A 101 -7.97 -13.48 11.33
C LEU A 101 -9.31 -12.96 11.84
N ASN A 102 -10.44 -13.52 11.38
CA ASN A 102 -11.80 -13.01 11.64
C ASN A 102 -11.96 -11.53 11.27
N ILE A 103 -11.36 -11.11 10.16
CA ILE A 103 -11.52 -9.76 9.58
C ILE A 103 -12.06 -9.88 8.16
N ALA A 104 -12.49 -8.76 7.59
CA ALA A 104 -12.87 -8.65 6.19
C ALA A 104 -12.03 -7.58 5.48
N LEU A 105 -12.09 -7.60 4.15
CA LEU A 105 -11.47 -6.61 3.27
C LEU A 105 -12.56 -5.73 2.66
N ALA A 106 -12.30 -4.44 2.56
CA ALA A 106 -13.15 -3.49 1.84
C ALA A 106 -12.32 -2.62 0.91
N GLY A 107 -12.94 -2.09 -0.15
CA GLY A 107 -12.40 -0.98 -0.94
C GLY A 107 -13.06 0.34 -0.55
N GLY A 108 -13.01 1.32 -1.46
CA GLY A 108 -13.64 2.63 -1.29
C GLY A 108 -12.67 3.68 -0.78
N GLY A 109 -12.74 4.89 -1.34
CA GLY A 109 -11.72 5.92 -1.17
C GLY A 109 -11.55 6.44 0.25
N THR A 110 -12.57 6.29 1.10
CA THR A 110 -12.53 6.61 2.53
C THR A 110 -13.38 5.59 3.29
N HIS A 111 -13.07 5.38 4.57
CA HIS A 111 -13.93 4.62 5.45
C HIS A 111 -15.04 5.54 6.02
N PRO A 112 -16.33 5.17 5.93
CA PRO A 112 -17.45 6.11 6.10
C PRO A 112 -17.60 6.73 7.49
N PHE A 113 -17.15 6.04 8.55
CA PHE A 113 -17.28 6.50 9.95
C PHE A 113 -15.98 6.36 10.76
N GLN A 114 -14.86 6.18 10.07
CA GLN A 114 -13.57 6.02 10.74
C GLN A 114 -13.18 7.30 11.49
N GLN A 115 -12.61 7.13 12.68
CA GLN A 115 -11.99 8.22 13.43
C GLN A 115 -10.47 8.22 13.22
N TRP A 116 -9.95 9.26 12.56
CA TRP A 116 -8.52 9.37 12.21
C TRP A 116 -7.58 9.21 13.42
N HIS A 117 -7.94 9.72 14.59
CA HIS A 117 -7.07 9.66 15.77
C HIS A 117 -6.86 8.24 16.30
N GLN A 118 -7.77 7.31 16.00
CA GLN A 118 -7.70 5.90 16.40
C GLN A 118 -6.76 5.08 15.51
N GLN A 119 -6.35 5.62 14.35
CA GLN A 119 -5.45 4.90 13.45
C GLN A 119 -4.04 4.75 14.01
N ARG A 120 -3.48 3.58 13.73
CA ARG A 120 -2.12 3.20 14.09
C ARG A 120 -1.24 3.24 12.85
N ILE A 121 -0.18 4.04 12.90
CA ILE A 121 0.81 4.11 11.83
C ILE A 121 1.58 2.79 11.80
N TYR A 122 1.78 2.24 10.61
CA TYR A 122 2.55 1.01 10.43
C TYR A 122 4.03 1.24 10.79
N ASP A 123 4.65 0.28 11.47
CA ASP A 123 6.04 0.41 11.93
C ASP A 123 7.06 0.16 10.80
N LYS A 124 7.23 1.17 9.94
CA LYS A 124 8.32 1.25 8.94
C LYS A 124 9.05 2.60 9.04
N PRO A 125 10.38 2.65 8.81
CA PRO A 125 11.17 3.89 8.88
C PRO A 125 10.59 5.04 8.05
N ARG A 126 10.20 4.77 6.80
CA ARG A 126 9.57 5.76 5.89
C ARG A 126 8.32 6.41 6.49
N PHE A 127 7.47 5.64 7.19
CA PHE A 127 6.24 6.17 7.77
C PHE A 127 6.49 6.95 9.08
N LYS A 128 7.56 6.61 9.81
CA LYS A 128 8.04 7.40 10.95
C LYS A 128 8.55 8.77 10.51
N GLU A 129 9.26 8.85 9.39
CA GLU A 129 9.70 10.12 8.79
C GLU A 129 8.52 11.00 8.37
N LEU A 130 7.51 10.43 7.71
CA LEU A 130 6.26 11.13 7.37
C LEU A 130 5.54 11.65 8.62
N THR A 131 5.48 10.84 9.68
CA THR A 131 4.90 11.25 10.96
C THR A 131 5.69 12.38 11.62
N ALA A 132 7.02 12.38 11.51
CA ALA A 132 7.86 13.45 12.02
C ALA A 132 7.66 14.76 11.24
N LEU A 133 7.40 14.67 9.93
CA LEU A 133 7.22 15.83 9.06
C LEU A 133 5.81 16.46 9.18
N TYR A 134 4.76 15.64 9.26
CA TYR A 134 3.37 16.09 9.21
C TYR A 134 2.59 15.91 10.53
N GLY A 135 3.19 15.28 11.54
CA GLY A 135 2.56 15.07 12.85
C GLY A 135 1.24 14.32 12.75
N TYR A 136 0.20 14.88 13.35
CA TYR A 136 -1.13 14.26 13.41
C TYR A 136 -1.85 14.21 12.05
N LEU A 137 -1.47 15.06 11.08
CA LEU A 137 -2.07 15.08 9.74
C LEU A 137 -1.85 13.76 9.00
N THR A 138 -0.75 13.06 9.30
CA THR A 138 -0.44 11.73 8.73
C THR A 138 -1.55 10.72 8.99
N LYS A 139 -2.29 10.85 10.10
CA LYS A 139 -3.43 9.98 10.42
C LYS A 139 -4.70 10.33 9.65
N GLN A 140 -4.82 11.57 9.15
CA GLN A 140 -5.93 12.01 8.31
C GLN A 140 -5.79 11.52 6.86
N PHE A 141 -4.59 11.11 6.44
CA PHE A 141 -4.34 10.50 5.13
C PHE A 141 -4.79 9.04 5.02
N THR A 142 -5.78 8.62 5.82
CA THR A 142 -6.41 7.31 5.62
C THR A 142 -7.42 7.41 4.47
N VAL A 143 -6.88 7.55 3.28
CA VAL A 143 -7.59 7.45 2.01
C VAL A 143 -7.10 6.18 1.33
N PHE A 144 -7.93 5.58 0.49
CA PHE A 144 -7.60 4.35 -0.22
C PHE A 144 -7.65 4.59 -1.72
N GLY A 145 -6.52 4.41 -2.38
CA GLY A 145 -6.33 4.64 -3.80
C GLY A 145 -6.52 3.39 -4.66
N GLN A 146 -6.86 3.65 -5.91
CA GLN A 146 -6.54 2.76 -7.02
C GLN A 146 -5.53 3.51 -7.90
N HIS A 147 -4.37 2.91 -8.14
CA HIS A 147 -3.35 3.47 -9.03
C HIS A 147 -3.24 2.59 -10.27
N VAL A 148 -3.10 3.23 -11.43
CA VAL A 148 -2.88 2.55 -12.71
C VAL A 148 -1.64 3.16 -13.35
N HIS A 149 -0.64 2.33 -13.54
CA HIS A 149 0.63 2.67 -14.19
C HIS A 149 0.54 2.24 -15.65
N LEU A 150 0.95 3.10 -16.59
CA LEU A 150 0.96 2.82 -18.02
C LEU A 150 2.39 2.86 -18.58
N GLY A 151 2.75 1.84 -19.36
CA GLY A 151 4.04 1.74 -20.04
C GLY A 151 4.19 2.79 -21.14
N CYS A 152 5.29 3.55 -21.09
CA CYS A 152 5.68 4.53 -22.10
C CYS A 152 7.09 4.21 -22.63
N PRO A 153 7.32 4.30 -23.95
CA PRO A 153 8.65 4.15 -24.55
C PRO A 153 9.60 5.28 -24.16
#